data_AF-A0A1S9CZS0-F1
#
_entry.id   AF-A0A1S9CZS0-F1
#
_cell.length_a   1.000
_cell.length_b   1.000
_cell.length_c   1.000
_cell.angle_alpha   90.00
_cell.angle_beta   90.00
_cell.angle_gamma   90.00
#
_symmetry.space_group_name_H-M   'P 1'
#
loop_
_entity.id
_entity.type
_entity.pdbx_description
1 polymer ?
#
loop_
_entity_poly.entity_id
_entity_poly.type
_entity_poly.pdbx_seq_one_letter_code
_entity_poly.pdbx_strand_id
1 'polypeptide(L)'
;MFWCRFADPTRWDQAIATLSDGNQAWAKAAPLLILALAADAFQRDLKPNRWGQYDTGGATMNLCLQATALGLMVHQMGGFDPRKAQENFSLPGGFTPMAMIAIGYQLPQEAIPEALKEREHAPRMRRPLGETFFYGRWGEAIIDPACE
;
A
#
# COMPACT_ATOMS: atom_id res chain seq x y z
N MET A 1 4.70 -8.57 -7.28
CA MET A 1 3.86 -9.73 -7.71
C MET A 1 2.39 -9.31 -7.65
N PHE A 2 1.49 -9.93 -8.42
CA PHE A 2 0.07 -9.59 -8.36
C PHE A 2 -0.83 -10.81 -8.58
N TRP A 3 -2.08 -10.71 -8.11
CA TRP A 3 -3.11 -11.73 -8.22
C TRP A 3 -4.44 -11.10 -8.60
N CYS A 4 -5.06 -11.65 -9.65
CA CYS A 4 -6.37 -11.21 -10.12
C CYS A 4 -7.40 -12.30 -9.82
N ARG A 5 -8.44 -11.95 -9.06
CA ARG A 5 -9.53 -12.86 -8.67
C ARG A 5 -10.19 -13.56 -9.86
N PHE A 6 -10.34 -12.85 -10.97
CA PHE A 6 -11.01 -13.39 -12.16
C PHE A 6 -10.12 -14.32 -13.00
N ALA A 7 -8.79 -14.20 -12.87
CA ALA A 7 -7.85 -15.02 -13.61
C ALA A 7 -7.45 -16.28 -12.82
N ASP A 8 -7.23 -16.12 -11.51
CA ASP A 8 -6.83 -17.20 -10.61
C ASP A 8 -7.42 -16.95 -9.21
N PRO A 9 -8.68 -17.37 -8.97
CA PRO A 9 -9.34 -17.14 -7.69
C PRO A 9 -8.62 -17.87 -6.54
N THR A 10 -8.04 -19.04 -6.80
CA THR A 10 -7.32 -19.83 -5.79
C THR A 10 -6.09 -19.09 -5.26
N ARG A 11 -5.23 -18.58 -6.15
CA ARG A 11 -4.06 -17.81 -5.70
C ARG A 11 -4.44 -16.45 -5.12
N TRP A 12 -5.53 -15.85 -5.60
CA TRP A 12 -6.07 -14.64 -5.01
C TRP A 12 -6.56 -14.87 -3.57
N ASP A 13 -7.27 -15.96 -3.29
CA ASP A 13 -7.70 -16.34 -1.94
C ASP A 13 -6.50 -16.59 -1.03
N GLN A 14 -5.46 -17.27 -1.54
CA GLN A 14 -4.19 -17.44 -0.81
C GLN A 14 -3.53 -16.11 -0.47
N ALA A 15 -3.63 -15.10 -1.35
CA ALA A 15 -3.07 -13.78 -1.13
C ALA A 15 -3.89 -12.99 -0.09
N ILE A 16 -5.22 -13.04 -0.16
CA ILE A 16 -6.12 -12.51 0.88
C ILE A 16 -5.80 -13.12 2.23
N ALA A 17 -5.58 -14.43 2.30
CA ALA A 17 -5.27 -15.13 3.54
C ALA A 17 -3.94 -14.71 4.18
N THR A 18 -3.08 -13.94 3.49
CA THR A 18 -1.88 -13.33 4.08
C THR A 18 -2.17 -12.04 4.84
N LEU A 19 -3.31 -11.39 4.57
CA LEU A 19 -3.66 -10.12 5.21
C LEU A 19 -4.11 -10.35 6.65
N SER A 20 -3.95 -9.35 7.50
CA SER A 20 -4.62 -9.33 8.82
C SER A 20 -6.14 -9.37 8.68
N ASP A 21 -6.86 -9.90 9.67
CA ASP A 21 -8.33 -10.03 9.64
C ASP A 21 -9.04 -8.71 9.33
N GLY A 22 -8.55 -7.60 9.90
CA GLY A 22 -9.07 -6.27 9.65
C GLY A 22 -8.92 -5.81 8.19
N ASN A 23 -7.86 -6.26 7.50
CA ASN A 23 -7.66 -6.01 6.07
C ASN A 23 -8.48 -6.95 5.20
N GLN A 24 -8.56 -8.25 5.56
CA GLN A 24 -9.36 -9.24 4.83
C GLN A 24 -10.84 -8.85 4.76
N ALA A 25 -11.38 -8.23 5.83
CA ALA A 25 -12.77 -7.84 5.93
C ALA A 25 -13.26 -6.99 4.75
N TRP A 26 -12.40 -6.15 4.18
CA TRP A 26 -12.73 -5.24 3.07
C TRP A 26 -11.94 -5.52 1.79
N ALA A 27 -10.68 -5.96 1.88
CA ALA A 27 -9.83 -6.17 0.71
C ALA A 27 -10.36 -7.24 -0.25
N LYS A 28 -11.19 -8.17 0.24
CA LYS A 28 -11.85 -9.20 -0.58
C LYS A 28 -12.80 -8.64 -1.64
N ALA A 29 -13.23 -7.39 -1.51
CA ALA A 29 -14.01 -6.71 -2.53
C ALA A 29 -13.17 -6.34 -3.77
N ALA A 30 -11.86 -6.14 -3.61
CA ALA A 30 -10.96 -5.74 -4.68
C ALA A 30 -10.58 -6.93 -5.58
N PRO A 31 -10.74 -6.83 -6.91
CA PRO A 31 -10.38 -7.91 -7.82
C PRO A 31 -8.88 -8.11 -7.99
N LEU A 32 -8.06 -7.09 -7.70
CA LEU A 32 -6.60 -7.14 -7.88
C LEU A 32 -5.89 -6.90 -6.55
N LEU A 33 -4.94 -7.79 -6.23
CA LEU A 33 -3.97 -7.61 -5.16
C LEU A 33 -2.56 -7.54 -5.75
N ILE A 34 -1.73 -6.66 -5.21
CA ILE A 34 -0.31 -6.55 -5.57
C ILE A 34 0.53 -6.62 -4.29
N LEU A 35 1.59 -7.42 -4.30
CA LEU A 35 2.65 -7.36 -3.30
C LEU A 35 3.82 -6.53 -3.84
N ALA A 36 4.10 -5.41 -3.17
CA ALA A 36 5.27 -4.58 -3.41
C ALA A 36 6.51 -5.20 -2.75
N LEU A 37 7.56 -5.40 -3.54
CA LEU A 37 8.82 -6.03 -3.12
C LEU A 37 9.97 -5.05 -3.38
N ALA A 38 10.78 -4.79 -2.37
CA ALA A 38 11.99 -3.98 -2.47
C ALA A 38 13.20 -4.89 -2.61
N ALA A 39 14.06 -4.64 -3.60
CA ALA A 39 15.30 -5.41 -3.75
C ALA A 39 16.31 -5.02 -2.67
N ASP A 40 16.86 -6.01 -1.96
CA ASP A 40 17.81 -5.80 -0.86
C ASP A 40 19.22 -5.44 -1.36
N ALA A 41 19.51 -5.74 -2.64
CA ALA A 41 20.79 -5.49 -3.28
C ALA A 41 20.64 -4.88 -4.68
N PHE A 42 21.64 -4.12 -5.13
CA PHE A 42 21.68 -3.61 -6.50
C PHE A 42 21.94 -4.74 -7.49
N GLN A 43 21.22 -4.75 -8.61
CA GLN A 43 21.38 -5.80 -9.62
C GLN A 43 22.76 -5.78 -10.31
N ARG A 44 23.40 -4.60 -10.40
CA ARG A 44 24.68 -4.43 -11.11
C ARG A 44 25.86 -5.11 -10.40
N ASP A 45 25.91 -5.02 -9.08
CA ASP A 45 27.09 -5.40 -8.28
C ASP A 45 26.77 -6.16 -6.99
N LEU A 46 25.50 -6.48 -6.75
CA LEU A 46 25.00 -7.22 -5.59
C LEU A 46 25.31 -6.58 -4.23
N LYS A 47 25.68 -5.29 -4.21
CA LYS A 47 25.89 -4.56 -2.95
C LYS A 47 24.56 -4.19 -2.30
N PRO A 48 24.51 -4.04 -0.96
CA PRO A 48 23.29 -3.63 -0.25
C PRO A 48 22.65 -2.37 -0.86
N ASN A 49 21.35 -2.45 -1.15
CA ASN A 49 20.60 -1.39 -1.77
C ASN A 49 19.81 -0.60 -0.72
N ARG A 50 20.42 0.49 -0.23
CA ARG A 50 19.75 1.40 0.71
C ARG A 50 18.51 2.09 0.14
N TRP A 51 18.34 2.12 -1.19
CA TRP A 51 17.25 2.80 -1.87
C TRP A 51 16.07 1.90 -2.18
N GLY A 52 16.24 0.57 -2.10
CA GLY A 52 15.22 -0.38 -2.57
C GLY A 52 13.83 -0.12 -1.98
N GLN A 53 13.75 0.16 -0.68
CA GLN A 53 12.48 0.47 -0.02
C GLN A 53 11.91 1.83 -0.43
N TYR A 54 12.76 2.85 -0.54
CA TYR A 54 12.38 4.21 -0.95
C TYR A 54 11.88 4.23 -2.40
N ASP A 55 12.61 3.59 -3.31
CA ASP A 55 12.27 3.49 -4.73
C ASP A 55 10.98 2.70 -4.94
N THR A 56 10.79 1.60 -4.21
CA THR A 56 9.52 0.84 -4.22
C THR A 56 8.35 1.68 -3.70
N GLY A 57 8.57 2.54 -2.69
CA GLY A 57 7.60 3.53 -2.24
C GLY A 57 7.23 4.53 -3.34
N GLY A 58 8.22 5.10 -4.02
CA GLY A 58 8.01 6.00 -5.15
C GLY A 58 7.27 5.34 -6.32
N ALA A 59 7.64 4.12 -6.69
CA ALA A 59 6.95 3.34 -7.71
C ALA A 59 5.49 3.06 -7.33
N THR A 60 5.24 2.72 -6.06
CA THR A 60 3.89 2.46 -5.54
C THR A 60 3.04 3.73 -5.54
N MET A 61 3.62 4.89 -5.24
CA MET A 61 2.92 6.18 -5.34
C MET A 61 2.51 6.50 -6.79
N ASN A 62 3.38 6.25 -7.77
CA ASN A 62 3.02 6.42 -9.18
C ASN A 62 1.87 5.49 -9.59
N LEU A 63 1.89 4.24 -9.14
CA LEU A 63 0.79 3.31 -9.33
C LEU A 63 -0.51 3.82 -8.69
N CYS A 64 -0.44 4.41 -7.50
CA CYS A 64 -1.61 5.00 -6.85
C CYS A 64 -2.20 6.17 -7.66
N LEU A 65 -1.35 7.10 -8.10
CA LEU A 65 -1.76 8.24 -8.93
C LEU A 65 -2.42 7.77 -10.23
N GLN A 66 -1.82 6.79 -10.91
CA GLN A 66 -2.36 6.26 -12.16
C GLN A 66 -3.69 5.53 -11.94
N ALA A 67 -3.81 4.72 -10.90
CA ALA A 67 -5.07 4.04 -10.56
C ALA A 67 -6.19 5.06 -10.30
N THR A 68 -5.92 6.09 -9.50
CA THR A 68 -6.88 7.17 -9.25
C THR A 68 -7.25 7.94 -10.52
N ALA A 69 -6.28 8.23 -11.41
CA ALA A 69 -6.56 8.88 -12.68
C ALA A 69 -7.46 8.05 -13.61
N LEU A 70 -7.43 6.72 -13.48
CA LEU A 70 -8.30 5.78 -14.19
C LEU A 70 -9.66 5.55 -13.48
N GLY A 71 -9.94 6.28 -12.39
CA GLY A 71 -11.18 6.11 -11.61
C GLY A 71 -11.20 4.86 -10.72
N LEU A 72 -10.04 4.26 -10.45
CA LEU A 72 -9.88 3.12 -9.54
C LEU A 72 -9.55 3.60 -8.13
N MET A 73 -9.98 2.79 -7.16
CA MET A 73 -9.54 2.85 -5.78
C MET A 73 -8.30 2.01 -5.58
N VAL A 74 -7.38 2.52 -4.76
CA VAL A 74 -6.09 1.89 -4.46
C VAL A 74 -5.79 2.07 -2.98
N HIS A 75 -5.51 0.97 -2.28
CA HIS A 75 -5.22 1.00 -0.84
C HIS A 75 -4.02 0.12 -0.50
N GLN A 76 -2.96 0.75 0.01
CA GLN A 76 -1.74 0.08 0.47
C GLN A 76 -1.92 -0.40 1.92
N MET A 77 -1.38 -1.56 2.26
CA MET A 77 -1.59 -2.25 3.53
C MET A 77 -0.28 -2.83 4.06
N GLY A 78 0.19 -2.33 5.20
CA GLY A 78 1.28 -2.96 5.97
C GLY A 78 0.82 -4.13 6.84
N GLY A 79 -0.48 -4.25 7.12
CA GLY A 79 -1.06 -5.31 7.96
C GLY A 79 -1.25 -6.63 7.20
N PHE A 80 -0.15 -7.32 6.91
CA PHE A 80 -0.11 -8.66 6.32
C PHE A 80 1.07 -9.47 6.89
N ASP A 81 1.06 -10.80 6.71
CA ASP A 81 2.13 -11.70 7.12
C ASP A 81 3.11 -11.94 5.94
N PRO A 82 4.32 -11.35 5.98
CA PRO A 82 5.32 -11.51 4.92
C PRO A 82 5.91 -12.93 4.87
N ARG A 83 5.94 -13.66 5.98
CA ARG A 83 6.43 -15.06 6.00
C ARG A 83 5.43 -15.97 5.33
N LYS A 84 4.15 -15.83 5.64
CA LYS A 84 3.08 -16.56 4.96
C LYS A 84 3.03 -16.24 3.46
N ALA A 85 3.26 -14.98 3.08
CA ALA A 85 3.39 -14.62 1.67
C ALA A 85 4.62 -15.27 1.01
N GLN A 86 5.75 -15.35 1.71
CA GLN A 86 6.94 -16.04 1.24
C GLN A 86 6.70 -17.54 1.04
N GLU A 87 6.06 -18.21 1.99
CA GLU A 87 5.73 -19.63 1.94
C GLU A 87 4.73 -19.94 0.81
N ASN A 88 3.61 -19.20 0.76
CA ASN A 88 2.52 -19.45 -0.20
C ASN A 88 2.96 -19.25 -1.67
N PHE A 89 3.89 -18.32 -1.91
CA PHE A 89 4.21 -17.87 -3.27
C PHE A 89 5.68 -18.04 -3.65
N SER A 90 6.45 -18.72 -2.81
CA SER A 90 7.88 -18.99 -3.06
C SER A 90 8.65 -17.72 -3.44
N LEU A 91 8.47 -16.66 -2.64
CA LEU A 91 9.13 -15.38 -2.92
C LEU A 91 10.65 -15.57 -3.00
N PRO A 92 11.31 -15.00 -4.03
CA PRO A 92 12.76 -15.09 -4.14
C PRO A 92 13.42 -14.41 -2.94
N GLY A 93 14.54 -14.97 -2.48
CA GLY A 93 15.41 -14.29 -1.52
C GLY A 93 15.98 -12.99 -2.09
N GLY A 94 16.40 -12.08 -1.21
CA GLY A 94 16.96 -10.78 -1.59
C GLY A 94 15.90 -9.73 -1.95
N PHE A 95 14.65 -9.97 -1.55
CA PHE A 95 13.57 -9.00 -1.63
C PHE A 95 12.84 -8.87 -0.29
N THR A 96 12.67 -7.63 0.17
CA THR A 96 11.84 -7.30 1.33
C THR A 96 10.39 -7.04 0.89
N PRO A 97 9.39 -7.79 1.38
CA PRO A 97 7.97 -7.48 1.21
C PRO A 97 7.58 -6.19 1.95
N MET A 98 7.07 -5.20 1.23
CA MET A 98 6.80 -3.87 1.79
C MET A 98 5.32 -3.68 2.16
N ALA A 99 4.42 -3.94 1.22
CA ALA A 99 2.99 -3.73 1.38
C ALA A 99 2.18 -4.58 0.41
N MET A 100 1.00 -5.01 0.87
CA MET A 100 -0.05 -5.49 0.00
C MET A 100 -0.89 -4.31 -0.49
N ILE A 101 -1.34 -4.33 -1.75
CA ILE A 101 -2.06 -3.23 -2.37
C ILE A 101 -3.33 -3.79 -3.00
N ALA A 102 -4.48 -3.33 -2.54
CA ALA A 102 -5.77 -3.66 -3.12
C ALA A 102 -6.15 -2.62 -4.19
N ILE A 103 -6.59 -3.08 -5.36
CA ILE A 103 -7.04 -2.23 -6.46
C ILE A 103 -8.37 -2.72 -6.99
N GLY A 104 -9.31 -1.80 -7.17
CA GLY A 104 -10.65 -2.10 -7.68
C GLY A 104 -11.48 -0.84 -7.94
N TYR A 105 -12.73 -1.03 -8.31
CA TYR A 105 -13.70 0.07 -8.34
C TYR A 105 -14.32 0.28 -6.96
N GLN A 106 -14.73 1.51 -6.68
CA GLN A 106 -15.51 1.83 -5.50
C GLN A 106 -16.80 1.00 -5.48
N LEU A 107 -17.13 0.45 -4.32
CA LEU A 107 -18.42 -0.20 -4.14
C LEU A 107 -19.54 0.86 -4.13
N PRO A 108 -20.75 0.54 -4.65
CA PRO A 108 -21.93 1.33 -4.37
C PRO A 108 -22.11 1.54 -2.86
N GLN A 109 -22.65 2.69 -2.46
CA GLN A 109 -22.80 3.08 -1.04
C GLN A 109 -23.54 2.02 -0.22
N GLU A 110 -24.52 1.36 -0.83
CA GLU A 110 -25.37 0.34 -0.23
C GLU A 110 -24.63 -1.00 -0.04
N ALA A 111 -23.58 -1.23 -0.82
CA ALA A 111 -22.76 -2.44 -0.77
C ALA A 111 -21.58 -2.33 0.21
N ILE A 112 -21.33 -1.15 0.77
CA ILE A 112 -20.29 -0.95 1.79
C ILE A 112 -20.79 -1.53 3.12
N PRO A 113 -20.03 -2.45 3.76
CA PRO A 113 -20.39 -2.98 5.07
C PRO A 113 -20.60 -1.87 6.11
N GLU A 114 -21.65 -1.98 6.93
CA GLU A 114 -22.03 -0.94 7.90
C GLU A 114 -20.87 -0.54 8.82
N ALA A 115 -20.11 -1.53 9.30
CA ALA A 115 -18.94 -1.34 10.16
C ALA A 115 -17.79 -0.53 9.51
N LEU A 116 -17.82 -0.31 8.20
CA LEU A 116 -16.80 0.43 7.45
C LEU A 116 -17.29 1.80 6.97
N LYS A 117 -18.60 2.07 6.99
CA LYS A 117 -19.16 3.31 6.45
C LYS A 117 -18.62 4.55 7.15
N GLU A 118 -18.56 4.55 8.48
CA GLU A 118 -18.02 5.69 9.23
C GLU A 118 -16.60 6.04 8.77
N ARG A 119 -15.73 5.03 8.61
CA ARG A 119 -14.35 5.21 8.16
C ARG A 119 -14.25 5.64 6.71
N GLU A 120 -15.13 5.13 5.85
CA GLU A 120 -15.18 5.50 4.43
C GLU A 120 -15.53 6.99 4.23
N HIS A 121 -16.49 7.49 5.02
CA HIS A 121 -17.00 8.86 4.92
C HIS A 121 -16.21 9.87 5.77
N ALA A 122 -15.28 9.39 6.61
CA ALA A 122 -14.49 10.25 7.46
C ALA A 122 -13.65 11.25 6.62
N PRO A 123 -13.62 12.54 7.00
CA PRO A 123 -12.82 13.51 6.30
C PRO A 123 -11.34 13.15 6.39
N ARG A 124 -10.59 13.42 5.33
CA ARG A 124 -9.15 13.18 5.30
C ARG A 124 -8.45 14.14 6.26
N MET A 125 -7.77 13.58 7.26
CA MET A 125 -6.92 14.35 8.18
C MET A 125 -5.43 14.15 7.85
N ARG A 126 -4.64 15.20 8.07
CA ARG A 126 -3.17 15.18 8.02
C ARG A 126 -2.65 15.94 9.23
N ARG A 127 -1.41 15.62 9.64
CA ARG A 127 -0.72 16.40 10.67
C ARG A 127 -0.50 17.83 10.17
N PRO A 128 -0.53 18.85 11.04
CA PRO A 128 -0.13 20.21 10.70
C PRO A 128 1.27 20.24 10.04
N LEU A 129 1.48 21.13 9.07
CA LEU A 129 2.74 21.21 8.32
C LEU A 129 3.96 21.41 9.25
N GLY A 130 3.83 22.29 10.25
CA GLY A 130 4.89 22.59 11.21
C GLY A 130 5.30 21.42 12.11
N GLU A 131 4.55 20.31 12.11
CA GLU A 131 4.93 19.11 12.83
C GLU A 131 5.79 18.12 12.02
N THR A 132 5.83 18.28 10.69
CA THR A 132 6.53 17.36 9.78
C THR A 132 7.58 18.03 8.91
N PHE A 133 7.45 19.34 8.68
CA PHE A 133 8.36 20.12 7.84
C PHE A 133 9.07 21.16 8.70
N PHE A 134 10.41 21.11 8.67
CA PHE A 134 11.28 22.00 9.42
C PHE A 134 12.18 22.80 8.48
N TYR A 135 12.33 24.10 8.74
CA TYR A 135 13.17 25.03 7.99
C TYR A 135 14.59 25.08 8.56
N GLY A 136 15.58 24.72 7.75
CA GLY A 136 17.01 24.81 8.12
C GLY A 136 17.49 23.75 9.11
N ARG A 137 16.82 23.58 10.25
CA ARG A 137 17.18 22.61 11.30
C ARG A 137 15.98 21.84 11.83
N TRP A 138 16.22 20.61 12.27
CA TRP A 138 15.19 19.78 12.90
C TRP A 138 14.58 20.49 14.13
N GLY A 139 13.25 20.55 14.18
CA GLY A 139 12.51 21.24 15.25
C GLY A 139 12.20 22.72 14.98
N GLU A 140 12.83 23.35 13.97
CA GLU A 140 12.47 24.70 13.52
C GLU A 140 11.34 24.59 12.51
N ALA A 141 10.08 24.54 12.96
CA ALA A 141 8.91 24.33 12.09
C ALA A 141 8.84 25.35 10.94
N ILE A 142 8.35 24.90 9.76
CA ILE A 142 7.96 25.84 8.71
C ILE A 142 6.84 26.76 9.26
N ILE A 143 7.07 28.07 9.22
CA ILE A 143 6.02 29.05 9.52
C ILE A 143 5.12 29.09 8.28
N ASP A 144 3.82 28.90 8.48
CA ASP A 144 2.83 29.04 7.41
C ASP A 144 2.88 30.49 6.88
N PRO A 145 3.25 30.73 5.60
CA PRO A 145 3.24 32.06 5.02
C PRO A 145 1.84 32.69 4.96
N ALA A 146 0.77 31.90 5.14
CA ALA A 146 -0.61 32.40 5.25
C ALA A 146 -0.93 33.04 6.61
N CYS A 147 0.03 33.12 7.53
CA CYS A 147 -0.08 33.79 8.83
C CYS A 147 0.61 35.19 8.87
N GLU A 148 1.01 35.77 7.73
CA GLU A 148 1.34 37.20 7.58
C GLU A 148 0.22 37.98 6.87
#